data_AF-A0A968KNH3-F1
#
_entry.id   AF-A0A968KNH3-F1
#
_cell.length_a   1.000
_cell.length_b   1.000
_cell.length_c   1.000
_cell.angle_alpha   90.00
_cell.angle_beta   90.00
_cell.angle_gamma   90.00
#
_symmetry.space_group_name_H-M   'P 1'
#
loop_
_entity.id
_entity.type
_entity.pdbx_description
1 polymer ?
#
loop_
_entity_poly.entity_id
_entity_poly.type
_entity_poly.pdbx_seq_one_letter_code
_entity_poly.pdbx_strand_id
1 'polypeptide(L)' 'ACEALHVLVHNAAVYVEAGLLEITPAQWQEVVEIDCNAVFHLTQRALPLLRAAARPEAPA' A
#
# COMPACT_ATOMS: atom_id res chain seq x y z
N ALA A 1 -7.70 -23.40 -0.67
CA ALA A 1 -7.41 -22.04 -0.19
C ALA A 1 -6.32 -21.46 -1.08
N CYS A 2 -6.21 -20.14 -1.27
CA CYS A 2 -5.13 -19.60 -2.11
C CYS A 2 -3.83 -19.63 -1.28
N GLU A 3 -2.85 -20.44 -1.68
CA GLU A 3 -1.70 -20.82 -0.85
C GLU A 3 -0.47 -19.89 -0.98
N ALA A 4 -0.46 -18.98 -1.97
CA ALA A 4 0.63 -18.03 -2.19
C ALA A 4 0.15 -16.77 -2.94
N LEU A 5 0.76 -15.62 -2.67
CA LEU A 5 0.54 -14.36 -3.40
C LEU A 5 1.80 -14.01 -4.19
N HIS A 6 1.74 -14.07 -5.52
CA HIS A 6 2.91 -13.83 -6.36
C HIS A 6 3.17 -12.36 -6.65
N VAL A 7 2.12 -11.53 -6.68
CA VAL A 7 2.20 -10.11 -7.00
C VAL A 7 1.24 -9.34 -6.11
N LEU A 8 1.76 -8.31 -5.44
CA LEU A 8 0.96 -7.29 -4.75
C LEU A 8 1.16 -5.97 -5.50
N VAL A 9 0.06 -5.37 -5.94
CA VAL A 9 0.08 -4.04 -6.57
C VAL A 9 -0.62 -3.05 -5.66
N HIS A 10 0.13 -2.12 -5.09
CA HIS A 10 -0.42 -0.95 -4.42
C HIS A 10 -0.85 0.07 -5.47
N ASN A 11 -2.14 0.07 -5.82
CA ASN A 11 -2.70 0.99 -6.80
C ASN A 11 -3.64 2.03 -6.18
N ALA A 12 -4.18 1.76 -4.99
CA ALA A 12 -5.09 2.69 -4.34
C ALA A 12 -4.31 3.93 -3.89
N ALA A 13 -4.75 5.09 -4.33
CA ALA A 13 -4.21 6.38 -3.96
C ALA A 13 -5.31 7.44 -4.05
N VAL A 14 -5.16 8.52 -3.27
CA VAL A 14 -5.99 9.70 -3.36
C VAL A 14 -5.14 10.94 -3.55
N TYR A 15 -5.71 11.92 -4.25
CA TYR A 15 -5.06 13.21 -4.46
C TYR A 15 -6.00 14.32 -4.03
N VAL A 16 -5.44 15.29 -3.29
CA VAL A 16 -6.15 16.51 -2.90
C VAL A 16 -5.80 17.60 -3.89
N GLU A 17 -6.80 18.04 -4.65
CA GLU A 17 -6.66 19.16 -5.59
C GLU A 17 -6.92 20.49 -4.86
N ALA A 18 -5.86 21.04 -4.25
CA ALA A 18 -5.88 22.34 -3.58
C ALA A 18 -4.48 22.97 -3.57
N GLY A 19 -4.39 24.29 -3.36
CA GLY A 19 -3.11 24.94 -3.10
C GLY A 19 -2.50 24.49 -1.77
N LEU A 20 -1.17 24.50 -1.65
CA LEU A 20 -0.46 23.97 -0.48
C LEU A 20 -0.95 24.54 0.86
N LEU A 21 -1.24 25.85 0.91
CA LEU A 21 -1.70 26.53 2.12
C LEU A 21 -3.21 26.37 2.37
N GLU A 22 -3.93 25.78 1.43
CA GLU A 22 -5.38 25.56 1.48
C GLU A 22 -5.72 24.12 1.91
N ILE A 23 -4.75 23.20 1.85
CA ILE A 23 -4.91 21.83 2.33
C ILE A 23 -5.19 21.85 3.83
N THR A 24 -6.36 21.35 4.20
CA THR A 24 -6.71 21.17 5.61
C THR A 24 -5.94 19.98 6.20
N PRO A 25 -5.68 19.97 7.52
CA PRO A 25 -5.07 18.81 8.18
C PRO A 25 -5.84 17.50 7.94
N ALA A 26 -7.17 17.56 7.82
CA ALA A 26 -8.00 16.39 7.56
C ALA A 26 -7.79 15.82 6.15
N GLN A 27 -7.73 16.70 5.13
CA GLN A 27 -7.42 16.30 3.75
C GLN A 27 -6.00 15.71 3.65
N TRP A 28 -5.03 16.32 4.33
CA TRP A 28 -3.68 15.77 4.39
C TRP A 28 -3.66 14.39 5.05
N GLN A 29 -4.40 14.23 6.16
CA GLN A 29 -4.49 12.94 6.83
C GLN A 29 -5.06 11.85 5.92
N GLU A 30 -6.06 12.16 5.10
CA GLU A 30 -6.65 11.18 4.16
C GLU A 30 -5.60 10.66 3.15
N VAL A 31 -4.78 11.57 2.59
CA VAL A 31 -3.66 11.19 1.70
C VAL A 31 -2.68 10.28 2.45
N VAL A 32 -2.27 10.64 3.67
CA VAL A 32 -1.34 9.81 4.46
C VAL A 32 -1.94 8.44 4.78
N GLU A 33 -3.22 8.37 5.13
CA GLU A 33 -3.89 7.10 5.45
C GLU A 33 -3.93 6.15 4.25
N ILE A 34 -4.25 6.65 3.05
CA ILE A 34 -4.43 5.81 1.88
C ILE A 34 -3.10 5.53 1.18
N ASP A 35 -2.30 6.57 0.92
CA ASP A 35 -1.13 6.44 0.05
C ASP A 35 0.08 5.90 0.79
N CYS A 36 0.11 6.02 2.12
CA CYS A 36 1.22 5.55 2.96
C CYS A 36 0.79 4.44 3.93
N ASN A 37 -0.18 4.69 4.81
CA ASN A 37 -0.53 3.72 5.86
C ASN A 37 -1.16 2.45 5.28
N ALA A 38 -2.02 2.56 4.27
CA ALA A 38 -2.61 1.39 3.63
C ALA A 38 -1.54 0.50 2.97
N VAL A 39 -0.53 1.10 2.32
CA VAL A 39 0.61 0.38 1.73
C VAL A 39 1.37 -0.39 2.81
N PHE A 40 1.71 0.29 3.91
CA PHE A 40 2.42 -0.32 5.05
C PHE A 40 1.64 -1.48 5.66
N HIS A 41 0.37 -1.26 6.03
CA HIS A 41 -0.43 -2.27 6.70
C HIS A 41 -0.79 -3.46 5.79
N LEU A 42 -1.08 -3.20 4.51
CA LEU A 42 -1.36 -4.27 3.56
C LEU A 42 -0.12 -5.11 3.30
N THR A 43 1.06 -4.48 3.17
CA THR A 43 2.33 -5.21 3.02
C THR A 43 2.60 -6.09 4.23
N GLN A 44 2.45 -5.58 5.46
CA GLN A 44 2.62 -6.39 6.67
C GLN A 44 1.73 -7.64 6.67
N ARG A 45 0.48 -7.50 6.22
CA ARG A 45 -0.48 -8.62 6.16
C ARG A 45 -0.22 -9.58 5.00
N ALA A 46 0.25 -9.07 3.87
CA ALA A 46 0.51 -9.85 2.66
C ALA A 46 1.87 -10.57 2.69
N LEU A 47 2.82 -10.09 3.49
CA LEU A 47 4.19 -10.59 3.54
C LEU A 47 4.30 -12.12 3.74
N PRO A 48 3.50 -12.80 4.58
CA PRO A 48 3.54 -14.25 4.68
C PRO A 48 3.23 -14.96 3.36
N LEU A 49 2.26 -14.45 2.60
CA LEU A 49 1.85 -15.03 1.30
C LEU A 49 2.85 -14.69 0.19
N LEU A 50 3.46 -13.51 0.24
CA LEU A 50 4.56 -13.12 -0.65
C LEU A 50 5.78 -14.03 -0.42
N ARG A 51 6.15 -14.26 0.85
CA ARG A 51 7.22 -15.19 1.23
C ARG A 51 6.95 -16.62 0.78
N ALA A 52 5.69 -17.07 0.85
CA ALA A 52 5.29 -18.38 0.32
C ALA A 52 5.46 -18.48 -1.21
N ALA A 53 5.40 -17.36 -1.94
CA ALA A 53 5.60 -17.29 -3.38
C ALA A 53 7.08 -17.09 -3.80
N ALA A 54 7.99 -16.87 -2.86
CA ALA A 54 9.39 -16.52 -3.13
C ALA A 54 10.11 -17.63 -3.91
N ARG A 55 10.83 -17.23 -4.96
CA ARG A 55 11.68 -18.11 -5.77
C ARG A 55 13.04 -17.43 -6.01
N PRO A 56 14.11 -18.16 -6.35
CA PRO A 56 15.43 -17.55 -6.61
C PRO A 56 15.39 -16.38 -7.61
N GLU A 57 14.55 -16.51 -8.64
CA GLU A 57 14.38 -15.51 -9.71
C GLU A 57 13.48 -14.32 -9.29
N ALA A 58 12.73 -14.46 -8.18
CA ALA A 58 11.73 -13.52 -7.71
C ALA A 58 11.58 -13.63 -6.18
N PRO A 59 12.50 -12.99 -5.41
CA PRO A 59 12.39 -12.95 -3.96
C PRO A 59 11.18 -12.13 -3.52
N ALA A 60 10.69 -12.42 -2.31
CA ALA A 60 9.56 -11.73 -1.69
C ALA A 60 9.93 -10.37 -1.09
#